data_AF-A0A971MCT8-F1
#
_entry.id   AF-A0A971MCT8-F1
#
_cell.length_a   1.000
_cell.length_b   1.000
_cell.length_c   1.000
_cell.angle_alpha   90.00
_cell.angle_beta   90.00
_cell.angle_gamma   90.00
#
_symmetry.space_group_name_H-M   'P 1'
#
loop_
_entity.id
_entity.type
_entity.pdbx_description
1 polymer ?
#
loop_
_entity_poly.entity_id
_entity_poly.type
_entity_poly.pdbx_seq_one_letter_code
_entity_poly.pdbx_strand_id
1 'polypeptide(L)' 'MPRITKETLRLTTEIRDFKATGTEGLIACQIKAMAYPLLGDHILREANRYIRVLNSFLKKY' A
#
# COMPACT_ATOMS: atom_id res chain seq x y z
N MET A 1 14.98 8.23 14.69
CA MET A 1 15.19 8.03 13.24
C MET A 1 14.05 8.63 12.37
N PRO A 2 13.72 9.93 12.48
CA PRO A 2 12.53 10.47 11.78
C PRO A 2 12.67 10.51 10.24
N ARG A 3 13.90 10.71 9.72
CA ARG A 3 14.15 10.80 8.27
C ARG A 3 13.76 9.50 7.54
N ILE A 4 14.25 8.35 8.02
CA ILE A 4 13.95 7.04 7.43
C ILE A 4 12.45 6.77 7.51
N THR A 5 11.80 7.01 8.65
CA THR A 5 10.35 6.80 8.79
C THR A 5 9.53 7.64 7.81
N LYS A 6 9.90 8.91 7.60
CA LYS A 6 9.23 9.79 6.60
C LYS A 6 9.42 9.29 5.18
N GLU A 7 10.64 8.88 4.83
CA GLU A 7 10.95 8.34 3.52
C GLU A 7 10.20 7.03 3.25
N THR A 8 10.21 6.11 4.21
CA THR A 8 9.45 4.85 4.13
C THR A 8 7.95 5.11 4.03
N LEU A 9 7.42 6.10 4.75
CA LEU A 9 6.00 6.47 4.66
C LEU A 9 5.62 6.94 3.26
N ARG A 10 6.46 7.79 2.64
CA ARG A 10 6.25 8.25 1.25
C ARG A 10 6.23 7.07 0.28
N LEU A 11 7.26 6.23 0.31
CA LEU A 11 7.39 5.08 -0.59
C LEU A 11 6.27 4.04 -0.37
N THR A 12 5.86 3.83 0.88
CA THR A 12 4.74 2.93 1.21
C THR A 12 3.40 3.48 0.69
N THR A 13 3.24 4.80 0.70
CA THR A 13 2.04 5.46 0.15
C THR A 13 1.98 5.27 -1.37
N GLU A 14 3.10 5.47 -2.06
CA GLU A 14 3.21 5.26 -3.52
C GLU A 14 2.91 3.81 -3.92
N ILE A 15 3.47 2.81 -3.22
CA ILE A 15 3.18 1.40 -3.53
C ILE A 15 1.76 1.00 -3.13
N ARG A 16 1.17 1.61 -2.11
CA ARG A 16 -0.24 1.42 -1.72
C ARG A 16 -1.16 1.92 -2.83
N ASP A 17 -0.88 3.10 -3.40
CA ASP A 17 -1.66 3.68 -4.49
C ASP A 17 -1.55 2.81 -5.76
N PHE A 18 -0.34 2.35 -6.11
CA PHE A 18 -0.14 1.39 -7.19
C PHE A 18 -0.95 0.10 -7.00
N LYS A 19 -0.94 -0.46 -5.78
CA LYS A 19 -1.73 -1.66 -5.43
C LYS A 19 -3.24 -1.40 -5.52
N ALA A 20 -3.70 -0.18 -5.21
CA ALA A 20 -5.11 0.20 -5.34
C ALA A 20 -5.53 0.22 -6.82
N THR A 21 -4.79 0.93 -7.69
CA THR A 21 -5.04 0.94 -9.14
C THR A 21 -4.96 -0.46 -9.73
N GLY A 22 -3.98 -1.27 -9.31
CA GLY A 22 -3.89 -2.67 -9.74
C GLY A 22 -5.11 -3.49 -9.33
N THR A 23 -5.59 -3.32 -8.10
CA THR A 23 -6.78 -4.05 -7.60
C THR A 23 -8.05 -3.64 -8.36
N GLU A 24 -8.24 -2.34 -8.62
CA GLU A 24 -9.34 -1.83 -9.44
C GLU A 24 -9.29 -2.39 -10.86
N GLY A 25 -8.09 -2.42 -11.48
CA GLY A 25 -7.89 -3.02 -12.79
C GLY A 25 -8.18 -4.53 -12.83
N LEU A 26 -7.86 -5.27 -11.76
CA LEU A 26 -8.21 -6.69 -11.63
C LEU A 26 -9.73 -6.89 -11.56
N ILE A 27 -10.41 -6.10 -10.73
CA ILE A 27 -11.87 -6.17 -10.55
C ILE A 27 -12.60 -5.80 -11.85
N ALA A 28 -12.11 -4.78 -12.57
CA ALA A 28 -12.68 -4.33 -13.83
C ALA A 28 -12.28 -5.19 -15.04
N CYS A 29 -11.51 -6.27 -14.86
CA CYS A 29 -10.97 -7.10 -15.93
C CYS A 29 -10.15 -6.30 -16.99
N GLN A 30 -9.54 -5.18 -16.59
CA GLN A 30 -8.76 -4.29 -17.48
C GLN A 30 -7.28 -4.64 -17.54
N ILE A 31 -6.78 -5.48 -16.63
CA ILE A 31 -5.39 -5.92 -16.61
C ILE A 31 -5.29 -7.45 -16.69
N LYS A 32 -4.32 -7.95 -17.46
CA LYS A 32 -3.98 -9.37 -17.50
C LYS A 32 -2.93 -9.65 -16.44
N ALA A 33 -3.28 -10.44 -15.43
CA ALA A 33 -2.37 -10.85 -14.36
C ALA A 33 -2.66 -12.28 -13.91
N MET A 34 -1.65 -12.94 -13.32
CA MET A 34 -1.85 -14.21 -12.59
C MET A 34 -2.41 -13.99 -11.17
N ALA A 35 -2.45 -12.74 -10.70
CA ALA A 35 -3.01 -12.38 -9.41
C ALA A 35 -4.54 -12.29 -9.49
N TYR A 36 -5.24 -12.81 -8.49
CA TYR A 36 -6.70 -12.72 -8.37
C TYR A 36 -7.11 -11.48 -7.54
N PRO A 37 -8.32 -10.92 -7.74
CA PRO A 37 -8.75 -9.68 -7.08
C PRO A 37 -8.59 -9.69 -5.54
N LEU A 38 -8.90 -10.81 -4.89
CA LEU A 38 -8.77 -10.95 -3.43
C LEU A 38 -7.30 -10.85 -2.96
N LEU A 39 -6.33 -11.28 -3.76
CA LEU A 39 -4.90 -11.08 -3.46
C LEU A 39 -4.53 -9.61 -3.56
N GLY A 40 -5.03 -8.90 -4.58
CA GLY A 40 -4.85 -7.45 -4.73
C GLY A 40 -5.37 -6.68 -3.51
N ASP A 41 -6.60 -6.99 -3.11
CA ASP A 41 -7.21 -6.42 -1.89
C ASP A 41 -6.39 -6.76 -0.62
N HIS A 42 -5.92 -8.01 -0.49
CA HIS A 42 -5.11 -8.43 0.66
C HIS A 42 -3.84 -7.59 0.81
N ILE A 43 -3.03 -7.49 -0.24
CA ILE A 43 -1.75 -6.76 -0.19
C ILE A 43 -1.95 -5.23 -0.10
N LEU A 44 -3.12 -4.74 -0.53
CA LEU A 44 -3.53 -3.35 -0.34
C LEU A 44 -3.84 -3.06 1.14
N ARG A 45 -4.59 -3.95 1.81
CA ARG A 45 -4.85 -3.85 3.26
C ARG A 45 -3.57 -3.92 4.09
N GLU A 46 -2.61 -4.74 3.72
CA GLU A 46 -1.28 -4.78 4.36
C GLU A 46 -0.53 -3.46 4.23
N ALA A 47 -0.52 -2.85 3.03
CA ALA A 47 0.11 -1.56 2.81
C ALA A 47 -0.54 -0.45 3.65
N ASN A 48 -1.88 -0.44 3.71
CA ASN A 48 -2.63 0.47 4.58
C ASN A 48 -2.31 0.25 6.08
N ARG A 49 -2.14 -1.01 6.52
CA ARG A 49 -1.71 -1.33 7.89
C ARG A 49 -0.31 -0.78 8.17
N TYR A 50 0.63 -0.92 7.25
CA TYR A 50 2.00 -0.44 7.44
C TYR A 50 2.07 1.08 7.52
N ILE A 51 1.28 1.81 6.72
CA ILE A 51 1.13 3.27 6.83
C ILE A 51 0.68 3.68 8.26
N ARG A 52 -0.27 2.96 8.87
CA ARG A 52 -0.71 3.24 10.25
C ARG A 52 0.43 3.03 11.26
N VAL A 53 1.24 1.99 11.07
CA VAL A 53 2.42 1.73 11.89
C VAL A 53 3.44 2.86 11.77
N LEU A 54 3.78 3.28 10.55
CA LEU A 54 4.74 4.38 10.31
C LEU A 54 4.26 5.70 10.92
N ASN A 55 2.97 6.03 10.75
CA ASN A 55 2.38 7.21 11.37
C ASN A 55 2.42 7.14 12.91
N SER A 56 2.30 5.95 13.51
CA SER A 56 2.42 5.80 14.97
C SER A 56 3.83 6.14 15.47
N PHE A 57 4.87 5.83 14.69
CA PHE A 57 6.24 6.23 15.01
C PHE A 57 6.43 7.74 14.86
N LEU A 58 5.85 8.37 13.84
CA LEU A 58 5.97 9.81 13.64
C LEU A 58 5.22 10.64 14.70
N LYS A 59 4.12 10.14 15.27
CA LYS A 59 3.39 10.82 16.36
C LYS A 59 4.11 10.77 17.71
N LYS A 60 5.04 9.82 17.88
CA LYS A 60 5.79 9.62 19.13
C LYS A 60 7.00 10.55 19.25
N TYR A 61 7.38 11.22 18.16
CA TYR A 61 8.48 12.19 18.09
C TYR A 61 7.94 13.58 17.76
#